data_AF-A0A661QG14-F1
#
_entry.id   AF-A0A661QG14-F1
#
_cell.length_a   1.000
_cell.length_b   1.000
_cell.length_c   1.000
_cell.angle_alpha   90.00
_cell.angle_beta   90.00
_cell.angle_gamma   90.00
#
_symmetry.space_group_name_H-M   'P 1'
#
loop_
_entity.id
_entity.type
_entity.pdbx_description
1 polymer ?
#
loop_
_entity_poly.entity_id
_entity_poly.type
_entity_poly.pdbx_seq_one_letter_code
_entity_poly.pdbx_strand_id
1 'polypeptide(L)'
;MNELASAGHEVHLLLHNSNIPERKFVHEDIKQIELPGGNLLARSRVLSWYLKESRPAAVISVREPGNRALIAARQMSKQRTIAGLR
;
A
#
# COMPACT_ATOMS: atom_id res chain seq x y z
N MET A 1 3.69 -11.84 8.55
CA MET A 1 3.58 -11.57 7.09
C MET A 1 4.13 -12.72 6.28
N ASN A 2 5.38 -13.15 6.49
CA ASN A 2 5.92 -14.36 5.83
C ASN A 2 5.04 -15.60 6.04
N GLU A 3 4.61 -15.86 7.27
CA GLU A 3 3.69 -16.98 7.56
C GLU A 3 2.38 -16.92 6.77
N LEU A 4 1.83 -15.71 6.53
CA LEU A 4 0.62 -15.55 5.72
C LEU A 4 0.90 -15.90 4.26
N ALA A 5 2.03 -15.46 3.71
CA ALA A 5 2.45 -15.82 2.37
C ALA A 5 2.69 -17.35 2.24
N SER A 6 3.40 -17.95 3.21
CA SER A 6 3.61 -19.41 3.24
C SER A 6 2.32 -20.21 3.40
N ALA A 7 1.28 -19.63 4.02
CA ALA A 7 -0.06 -20.21 4.11
C ALA A 7 -0.90 -20.02 2.82
N GLY A 8 -0.34 -19.41 1.78
CA GLY A 8 -1.00 -19.19 0.48
C GLY A 8 -1.83 -17.91 0.40
N HIS A 9 -1.71 -17.00 1.37
CA HIS A 9 -2.37 -15.70 1.27
C HIS A 9 -1.58 -14.75 0.38
N GLU A 10 -2.28 -14.01 -0.48
CA GLU A 10 -1.67 -12.96 -1.28
C GLU A 10 -1.29 -11.76 -0.39
N VAL A 11 0.01 -11.47 -0.32
CA VAL A 11 0.56 -10.38 0.50
C VAL A 11 1.35 -9.44 -0.39
N HIS A 12 1.00 -8.15 -0.33
CA HIS A 12 1.72 -7.10 -1.06
C HIS A 12 2.40 -6.15 -0.08
N LEU A 13 3.71 -5.97 -0.25
CA LEU A 13 4.52 -5.06 0.55
C LEU A 13 4.79 -3.77 -0.22
N LEU A 14 4.16 -2.67 0.20
CA LEU A 14 4.32 -1.37 -0.44
C LEU A 14 5.41 -0.57 0.27
N LEU A 15 6.50 -0.25 -0.42
CA LEU A 15 7.66 0.44 0.13
C LEU A 15 7.95 1.71 -0.66
N HIS A 16 8.17 2.84 0.02
CA HIS A 16 8.65 4.06 -0.64
C HIS A 16 10.17 4.04 -0.87
N ASN A 17 10.89 3.10 -0.25
CA ASN A 17 12.32 2.87 -0.42
C ASN A 17 12.52 1.36 -0.38
N SER A 18 12.96 0.81 -1.51
CA SER A 18 13.20 -0.62 -1.68
C SER A 18 14.60 -1.06 -1.24
N ASN A 19 15.44 -0.11 -0.79
CA ASN A 19 16.77 -0.34 -0.24
C ASN A 19 16.72 -0.49 1.29
N ILE A 20 16.10 -1.57 1.76
CA ILE A 20 16.07 -1.97 3.17
C ILE A 20 16.80 -3.30 3.35
N PRO A 21 17.72 -3.43 4.33
CA PRO A 21 18.51 -4.65 4.52
C PRO A 21 17.66 -5.87 4.90
N GLU A 22 16.47 -5.65 5.46
CA GLU A 22 15.52 -6.70 5.85
C GLU A 22 14.85 -7.37 4.65
N ARG A 23 14.99 -6.81 3.44
CA ARG A 23 14.38 -7.34 2.21
C ARG A 23 14.77 -8.79 1.93
N LYS A 24 15.99 -9.19 2.32
CA LYS A 24 16.49 -10.57 2.18
C LYS A 24 15.74 -11.60 3.03
N PHE A 25 14.97 -11.14 4.03
CA PHE A 25 14.16 -12.01 4.88
C PHE A 25 12.69 -12.04 4.45
N VAL A 26 12.31 -11.31 3.40
CA VAL A 26 10.93 -11.30 2.88
C VAL A 26 10.70 -12.58 2.08
N HIS A 27 9.59 -13.26 2.36
CA HIS A 27 9.18 -14.46 1.62
C HIS A 27 9.05 -14.17 0.12
N GLU A 28 9.46 -15.10 -0.75
CA GLU A 28 9.50 -14.89 -2.20
C GLU A 28 8.13 -14.58 -2.82
N ASP A 29 7.07 -15.21 -2.30
CA ASP A 29 5.68 -14.95 -2.72
C ASP A 29 5.12 -13.58 -2.33
N ILE A 30 5.82 -12.83 -1.47
CA ILE A 30 5.38 -11.47 -1.11
C ILE A 30 5.74 -10.52 -2.26
N LYS A 31 4.71 -10.03 -2.97
CA LYS A 31 4.90 -9.05 -4.03
C LYS A 31 5.31 -7.71 -3.44
N GLN A 32 6.48 -7.22 -3.84
CA GLN A 32 6.99 -5.95 -3.37
C GLN A 32 6.71 -4.86 -4.41
N ILE A 33 6.12 -3.76 -3.97
CA ILE A 33 5.71 -2.66 -4.84
C ILE A 33 6.35 -1.37 -4.35
N GLU A 34 7.09 -0.74 -5.26
CA GLU A 34 7.73 0.54 -4.98
C GLU A 34 6.72 1.67 -5.16
N LEU A 35 6.47 2.39 -4.07
CA LEU A 35 5.75 3.65 -4.09
C LEU A 35 6.69 4.75 -4.58
N PRO A 36 6.19 5.73 -5.35
CA PRO A 36 7.03 6.79 -5.86
C PRO A 36 7.72 7.56 -4.72
N GLY A 37 8.98 7.93 -4.96
CA GLY A 37 9.65 8.96 -4.18
C GLY A 37 8.89 10.29 -4.22
N GLY A 38 9.20 11.19 -3.28
CA GLY A 38 8.59 12.52 -3.21
C GLY A 38 7.62 12.71 -2.04
N ASN A 39 6.75 13.72 -2.15
CA ASN A 39 5.90 14.22 -1.06
C ASN A 39 4.73 13.28 -0.72
N LEU A 40 4.08 13.53 0.42
CA LEU A 40 2.98 12.72 0.93
C LEU A 40 1.81 12.58 -0.06
N LEU A 41 1.50 13.64 -0.80
CA LEU A 41 0.38 13.68 -1.75
C LEU A 41 0.59 12.73 -2.94
N ALA A 42 1.79 12.73 -3.53
CA ALA A 42 2.13 11.84 -4.63
C ALA A 42 1.99 10.36 -4.20
N ARG A 43 2.52 10.01 -3.03
CA ARG A 43 2.40 8.66 -2.45
C ARG A 43 0.95 8.28 -2.18
N SER A 44 0.17 9.20 -1.61
CA SER A 44 -1.24 8.98 -1.29
C SER A 44 -2.07 8.72 -2.54
N ARG A 45 -1.79 9.42 -3.65
CA ARG A 45 -2.49 9.26 -4.93
C ARG A 45 -2.23 7.87 -5.53
N VAL A 46 -0.97 7.43 -5.58
CA VAL A 46 -0.62 6.09 -6.08
C VAL A 46 -1.19 5.02 -5.17
N LEU A 47 -1.09 5.18 -3.85
CA LEU A 47 -1.69 4.26 -2.88
C LEU A 47 -3.21 4.17 -3.05
N SER A 48 -3.90 5.28 -3.32
CA SER A 48 -5.35 5.30 -3.55
C SER A 48 -5.73 4.50 -4.80
N TRP A 49 -4.98 4.68 -5.89
CA TRP A 49 -5.18 3.91 -7.13
C TRP A 49 -4.91 2.42 -6.89
N TYR A 50 -3.79 2.10 -6.22
CA TYR A 50 -3.41 0.73 -5.90
C TYR A 50 -4.48 0.00 -5.08
N LEU A 51 -4.97 0.63 -4.01
CA LEU A 51 -6.00 0.04 -3.15
C LEU A 51 -7.33 -0.19 -3.89
N LYS A 52 -7.63 0.64 -4.89
CA LYS A 52 -8.84 0.47 -5.72
C LYS A 52 -8.72 -0.72 -6.68
N GLU A 53 -7.54 -0.94 -7.24
CA GLU A 53 -7.26 -2.02 -8.18
C GLU A 53 -7.10 -3.36 -7.46
N SER A 54 -6.21 -3.42 -6.46
CA SER A 54 -5.89 -4.65 -5.72
C SER A 54 -6.99 -5.10 -4.74
N ARG A 55 -7.86 -4.19 -4.30
CA ARG A 55 -8.98 -4.45 -3.37
C ARG A 55 -8.60 -5.38 -2.20
N PRO A 56 -7.56 -5.05 -1.42
CA PRO A 56 -7.06 -5.93 -0.39
C PRO A 56 -8.09 -6.07 0.74
N ALA A 57 -8.23 -7.28 1.29
CA ALA A 57 -9.13 -7.54 2.42
C ALA A 57 -8.68 -6.80 3.70
N ALA A 58 -7.38 -6.58 3.86
CA ALA A 58 -6.79 -5.86 4.98
C ALA A 58 -5.61 -4.99 4.52
N VAL A 59 -5.42 -3.86 5.19
CA VAL A 59 -4.26 -2.97 4.98
C VAL A 59 -3.65 -2.65 6.32
N ILE A 60 -2.36 -2.93 6.47
CA ILE A 60 -1.57 -2.66 7.67
C ILE A 60 -0.53 -1.61 7.33
N SER A 61 -0.44 -0.55 8.14
CA SER A 61 0.62 0.46 8.06
C SER A 61 1.32 0.52 9.41
N VAL A 62 2.65 0.52 9.41
CA VAL A 62 3.42 0.22 10.62
C VAL A 62 3.96 1.48 11.32
N ARG A 63 4.04 2.64 10.64
CA ARG A 63 4.54 3.92 11.21
C ARG A 63 4.09 5.15 10.41
N GLU A 64 4.14 6.33 11.02
CA GLU A 64 4.25 7.61 10.31
C GLU A 64 5.53 7.63 9.46
N PRO A 65 5.51 8.22 8.24
CA PRO A 65 4.41 8.92 7.58
C PRO A 65 3.41 8.02 6.82
N GLY A 66 3.56 6.70 6.87
CA GLY A 66 2.71 5.73 6.15
C GLY A 66 1.23 5.80 6.54
N ASN A 67 0.94 5.96 7.82
CA ASN A 67 -0.42 6.13 8.33
C ASN A 67 -1.13 7.32 7.66
N ARG A 68 -0.45 8.46 7.54
CA ARG A 68 -1.00 9.66 6.90
C ARG A 68 -1.27 9.44 5.41
N ALA A 69 -0.38 8.72 4.72
CA ALA A 69 -0.57 8.40 3.31
C ALA A 69 -1.80 7.50 3.11
N LEU A 70 -2.00 6.53 4.00
CA LEU A 70 -3.16 5.63 3.96
C LEU A 70 -4.47 6.37 4.22
N ILE A 71 -4.51 7.25 5.22
CA ILE A 71 -5.69 8.08 5.53
C ILE A 71 -6.05 8.95 4.32
N ALA A 72 -5.07 9.67 3.76
CA ALA A 72 -5.27 10.51 2.59
C ALA A 72 -5.72 9.69 1.36
N ALA A 73 -5.13 8.52 1.13
CA ALA A 73 -5.50 7.62 0.03
C ALA A 73 -6.97 7.16 0.12
N ARG A 74 -7.44 6.84 1.33
CA ARG A 74 -8.83 6.46 1.59
C ARG A 74 -9.80 7.64 1.38
N GLN A 75 -9.42 8.84 1.82
CA GLN A 75 -10.23 10.05 1.58
C GLN A 75 -10.38 10.36 0.08
N MET A 76 -9.30 10.25 -0.69
CA MET A 76 -9.33 10.43 -2.15
C MET A 76 -10.23 9.41 -2.85
N SER A 77 -10.23 8.16 -2.36
CA SER A 77 -11.13 7.12 -2.86
C SER A 77 -12.59 7.46 -2.59
N LYS A 78 -12.93 7.87 -1.36
CA LYS A 78 -14.29 8.28 -0.97
C LYS A 78 -14.78 9.52 -1.74
N GLN A 79 -13.94 10.54 -1.91
CA GLN A 79 -14.31 11.75 -2.66
C GLN A 79 -14.66 11.44 -4.12
N ARG A 80 -13.96 10.49 -4.75
CA ARG A 80 -14.31 10.04 -6.11
C ARG A 80 -15.63 9.27 -6.18
N THR A 81 -15.99 8.52 -5.14
CA THR A 81 -17.30 7.86 -5.06
C THR A 81 -18.44 8.88 -4.97
N ILE A 82 -18.23 9.99 -4.26
CA ILE A 82 -19.23 11.07 -4.14
C ILE A 82 -19.30 11.90 -5.43
N ALA A 83 -18.16 12.18 -6.07
CA ALA A 83 -18.12 12.95 -7.32
C ALA A 83 -18.53 12.16 -8.58
N GLY A 84 -18.62 10.82 -8.49
CA GLY A 84 -19.06 9.93 -9.56
C GLY A 84 -20.50 9.42 -9.42
N LEU A 85 -21.26 9.94 -8.46
CA LEU A 85 -22.72 9.80 -8.37
C LEU A 85 -23.36 11.06 -8.97
N ARG A 86 -23.27 11.20 -10.29
CA ARG A 86 -24.14 12.02 -11.14
C ARG A 86 -24.18 11.42 -12.53
#